data_AF-A0A0D0GQI2-F1
#
_entry.id   AF-A0A0D0GQI2-F1
#
_cell.length_a   1.000
_cell.length_b   1.000
_cell.length_c   1.000
_cell.angle_alpha   90.00
_cell.angle_beta   90.00
_cell.angle_gamma   90.00
#
_symmetry.space_group_name_H-M   'P 1'
#
loop_
_entity.id
_entity.type
_entity.pdbx_description
1 polymer ?
#
loop_
_entity_poly.entity_id
_entity_poly.type
_entity_poly.pdbx_seq_one_letter_code
_entity_poly.pdbx_strand_id
1 'polypeptide(L)'
;MAYYKKKGIHKLEKHHLPYPDKSVMEAKNFYQQNNIRDIRKIRCFQYTEDQAKFYIESFFKHLEICYKDFVEYLFPTFKNELSFFNSLPHEYFFYMKDSDVSKWGSFGYRSSKDGQTKFNFKGDITIEHAFKEDGISILRGFSLDKLLRSDYHNDIKTIDKINTPKVDEFCVIRNWVYKLLKDDMRGIFKEHKEYI
;
A
#
# COMPACT_ATOMS: atom_id res chain seq x y z
N MET A 1 -15.50 -20.56 24.98
CA MET A 1 -14.31 -19.85 24.47
C MET A 1 -13.09 -20.52 25.06
N ALA A 2 -12.40 -21.37 24.31
CA ALA A 2 -11.31 -22.21 24.82
C ALA A 2 -9.96 -21.76 24.24
N TYR A 3 -9.07 -21.33 25.13
CA TYR A 3 -7.74 -20.81 24.79
C TYR A 3 -6.70 -21.94 24.82
N TYR A 4 -5.93 -22.10 23.74
CA TYR A 4 -4.76 -22.97 23.73
C TYR A 4 -3.47 -22.13 23.70
N LYS A 5 -2.77 -22.07 24.84
CA LYS A 5 -1.40 -21.52 24.96
C LYS A 5 -0.39 -22.65 24.80
N LYS A 6 0.38 -22.65 23.70
CA LYS A 6 1.64 -23.41 23.61
C LYS A 6 2.78 -22.42 23.31
N LYS A 7 3.73 -22.30 24.24
CA LYS A 7 5.04 -21.62 24.13
C LYS A 7 5.10 -20.08 24.04
N GLY A 8 4.16 -19.34 24.64
CA GLY A 8 4.27 -17.86 24.72
C GLY A 8 4.17 -17.13 23.37
N ILE A 9 3.92 -17.86 22.28
CA ILE A 9 3.64 -17.31 20.95
C ILE A 9 2.13 -17.05 20.91
N HIS A 10 1.75 -15.77 20.88
CA HIS A 10 0.37 -15.37 20.66
C HIS A 10 0.07 -15.49 19.18
N LYS A 11 -0.82 -16.43 18.81
CA LYS A 11 -1.37 -16.49 17.47
C LYS A 11 -2.35 -15.31 17.33
N LEU A 12 -2.08 -14.42 16.37
CA LEU A 12 -3.04 -13.39 15.99
C LEU A 12 -4.24 -14.09 15.33
N GLU A 13 -5.41 -14.05 15.97
CA GLU A 13 -6.62 -14.69 15.44
C GLU A 13 -7.23 -13.94 14.25
N LYS A 14 -6.96 -12.63 14.15
CA LYS A 14 -7.41 -11.78 13.05
C LYS A 14 -6.26 -10.88 12.61
N HIS A 15 -5.78 -11.11 11.40
CA HIS A 15 -4.89 -10.17 10.74
C HIS A 15 -5.73 -9.15 9.99
N HIS A 16 -5.35 -7.87 10.05
CA HIS A 16 -6.12 -6.77 9.45
C HIS A 16 -6.13 -6.83 7.92
N LEU A 17 -5.13 -7.48 7.32
CA LEU A 17 -5.03 -7.64 5.87
C LEU A 17 -5.28 -9.09 5.45
N PRO A 18 -5.88 -9.31 4.26
CA PRO A 18 -6.14 -10.64 3.72
C PRO A 18 -4.87 -11.49 3.60
N TYR A 19 -5.01 -12.80 3.81
CA TYR A 19 -3.92 -13.75 3.63
C TYR A 19 -3.77 -14.17 2.16
N PRO A 20 -2.61 -14.72 1.75
CA PRO A 20 -2.53 -15.42 0.48
C PRO A 20 -3.50 -16.61 0.47
N ASP A 21 -4.09 -16.87 -0.70
CA ASP A 21 -5.08 -17.92 -0.90
C ASP A 21 -4.51 -19.18 -1.59
N LYS A 22 -3.28 -19.11 -2.10
CA LYS A 22 -2.53 -20.30 -2.50
C LYS A 22 -1.65 -20.82 -1.37
N SER A 23 -1.50 -22.13 -1.32
CA SER A 23 -0.70 -22.80 -0.30
C SER A 23 0.81 -22.60 -0.51
N VAL A 24 1.57 -22.79 0.57
CA VAL A 24 3.04 -22.82 0.52
C VAL A 24 3.56 -23.91 -0.42
N MET A 25 2.83 -25.03 -0.55
CA MET A 25 3.18 -26.12 -1.45
C MET A 25 3.05 -25.70 -2.92
N GLU A 26 1.99 -24.99 -3.29
CA GLU A 26 1.83 -24.44 -4.64
C GLU A 26 2.93 -23.43 -4.97
N ALA A 27 3.26 -22.54 -4.04
CA ALA A 27 4.36 -21.58 -4.23
C ALA A 27 5.72 -22.28 -4.42
N LYS A 28 5.96 -23.36 -3.67
CA LYS A 28 7.18 -24.18 -3.81
C LYS A 28 7.24 -24.89 -5.16
N ASN A 29 6.12 -25.46 -5.61
CA ASN A 29 6.04 -26.10 -6.92
C ASN A 29 6.28 -25.09 -8.05
N PHE A 30 5.67 -23.90 -7.96
CA PHE A 30 5.88 -22.81 -8.90
C PHE A 30 7.36 -22.39 -8.99
N TYR A 31 8.01 -22.23 -7.84
CA TYR A 31 9.44 -21.95 -7.74
C TYR A 31 10.30 -23.01 -8.46
N GLN A 32 10.05 -24.30 -8.17
CA GLN A 32 10.83 -25.41 -8.68
C GLN A 32 10.63 -25.64 -10.19
N GLN A 33 9.39 -25.64 -10.65
CA GLN A 33 9.04 -25.94 -12.05
C GLN A 33 9.50 -24.84 -13.02
N ASN A 34 9.46 -23.58 -12.58
CA ASN A 34 9.79 -22.44 -13.44
C ASN A 34 11.22 -21.90 -13.24
N ASN A 35 12.00 -22.52 -12.34
CA ASN A 35 13.35 -22.07 -11.95
C ASN A 35 13.40 -20.55 -11.62
N ILE A 36 12.35 -20.04 -10.98
CA ILE A 36 12.19 -18.60 -10.71
C ILE A 36 13.07 -18.22 -9.53
N ARG A 37 14.07 -17.36 -9.76
CA ARG A 37 14.92 -16.83 -8.67
C ARG A 37 14.39 -15.55 -8.04
N ASP A 38 13.39 -14.92 -8.66
CA ASP A 38 12.82 -13.66 -8.18
C ASP A 38 11.79 -13.92 -7.07
N ILE A 39 12.19 -13.66 -5.82
CA ILE A 39 11.34 -13.85 -4.65
C ILE A 39 10.05 -13.02 -4.69
N ARG A 40 10.06 -11.88 -5.38
CA ARG A 40 8.87 -11.00 -5.51
C ARG A 40 7.80 -11.69 -6.32
N LYS A 41 8.19 -12.37 -7.41
CA LYS A 41 7.28 -13.16 -8.24
C LYS A 41 6.67 -14.32 -7.44
N ILE A 42 7.48 -14.99 -6.61
CA ILE A 42 6.99 -16.09 -5.74
C ILE A 42 6.01 -15.55 -4.69
N ARG A 43 6.28 -14.36 -4.13
CA ARG A 43 5.39 -13.72 -3.16
C ARG A 43 4.06 -13.33 -3.78
N CYS A 44 4.07 -12.62 -4.90
CA CYS A 44 2.85 -12.24 -5.61
C CYS A 44 2.08 -13.46 -6.11
N PHE A 45 2.77 -14.52 -6.55
CA PHE A 45 2.12 -15.76 -7.03
C PHE A 45 1.21 -16.40 -5.99
N GLN A 46 1.48 -16.22 -4.69
CA GLN A 46 0.66 -16.79 -3.63
C GLN A 46 -0.76 -16.21 -3.55
N TYR A 47 -1.05 -15.17 -4.35
CA TYR A 47 -2.36 -14.54 -4.46
C TYR A 47 -2.98 -14.88 -5.82
N THR A 48 -4.24 -15.29 -5.84
CA THR A 48 -5.07 -15.17 -7.05
C THR A 48 -5.35 -13.71 -7.36
N GLU A 49 -5.86 -13.42 -8.56
CA GLU A 49 -6.19 -12.06 -8.97
C GLU A 49 -7.23 -11.43 -8.03
N ASP A 50 -8.31 -12.15 -7.72
CA ASP A 50 -9.37 -11.68 -6.82
C ASP A 50 -8.83 -11.44 -5.41
N GLN A 51 -7.99 -12.35 -4.90
CA GLN A 51 -7.39 -12.19 -3.58
C GLN A 51 -6.40 -11.02 -3.53
N ALA A 52 -5.65 -10.78 -4.62
CA ALA A 52 -4.75 -9.64 -4.73
C ALA A 52 -5.52 -8.31 -4.76
N LYS A 53 -6.62 -8.22 -5.53
CA LYS A 53 -7.52 -7.06 -5.52
C LYS A 53 -8.10 -6.83 -4.13
N PHE A 54 -8.63 -7.87 -3.49
CA PHE A 54 -9.16 -7.78 -2.13
C PHE A 54 -8.11 -7.31 -1.11
N TYR A 55 -6.86 -7.79 -1.24
CA TYR A 55 -5.75 -7.30 -0.44
C TYR A 55 -5.50 -5.81 -0.63
N ILE A 56 -5.42 -5.35 -1.88
CA ILE A 56 -5.19 -3.94 -2.23
C ILE A 56 -6.31 -3.06 -1.65
N GLU A 57 -7.56 -3.44 -1.85
CA GLU A 57 -8.70 -2.69 -1.32
C GLU A 57 -8.64 -2.57 0.20
N SER A 58 -8.40 -3.69 0.89
CA SER A 58 -8.28 -3.72 2.35
C SER A 58 -7.10 -2.89 2.84
N PHE A 59 -5.97 -2.96 2.14
CA PHE A 59 -4.76 -2.20 2.44
C PHE A 59 -5.01 -0.70 2.36
N PHE A 60 -5.57 -0.21 1.26
CA PHE A 60 -5.78 1.22 1.08
C PHE A 60 -6.89 1.78 1.99
N LYS A 61 -7.95 1.01 2.28
CA LYS A 61 -8.92 1.39 3.32
C LYS A 61 -8.25 1.57 4.68
N HIS A 62 -7.37 0.65 5.07
CA HIS A 62 -6.61 0.81 6.31
C HIS A 62 -5.59 1.94 6.26
N LEU A 63 -4.95 2.16 5.11
CA LEU A 63 -4.02 3.27 4.91
C LEU A 63 -4.71 4.62 5.11
N GLU A 64 -5.91 4.81 4.55
CA GLU A 64 -6.70 6.05 4.74
C GLU A 64 -6.99 6.30 6.22
N ILE A 65 -7.49 5.29 6.93
CA ILE A 65 -7.82 5.39 8.36
C ILE A 65 -6.55 5.74 9.15
N CYS A 66 -5.48 4.98 8.97
CA CYS A 66 -4.22 5.23 9.70
C CYS A 66 -3.62 6.59 9.37
N TYR A 67 -3.66 7.03 8.11
CA TYR A 67 -3.18 8.35 7.72
C TYR A 67 -4.00 9.46 8.37
N LYS A 68 -5.33 9.34 8.32
CA LYS A 68 -6.26 10.29 8.93
C LYS A 68 -6.00 10.43 10.43
N ASP A 69 -6.02 9.32 11.15
CA ASP A 69 -5.81 9.30 12.61
C ASP A 69 -4.44 9.90 12.98
N PHE A 70 -3.40 9.56 12.21
CA PHE A 70 -2.05 10.06 12.42
C PHE A 70 -1.96 11.58 12.23
N VAL A 71 -2.54 12.10 11.15
CA VAL A 71 -2.58 13.54 10.84
C VAL A 71 -3.42 14.30 11.85
N GLU A 72 -4.60 13.81 12.21
CA GLU A 72 -5.47 14.47 13.20
C GLU A 72 -4.82 14.55 14.58
N TYR A 73 -4.02 13.54 14.95
CA TYR A 73 -3.32 13.51 16.22
C TYR A 73 -2.07 14.39 16.25
N LEU A 74 -1.23 14.35 15.21
CA LEU A 74 0.11 14.96 15.23
C LEU A 74 0.21 16.28 14.47
N PHE A 75 -0.65 16.51 13.49
CA PHE A 75 -0.62 17.70 12.62
C PHE A 75 -2.00 18.39 12.53
N PRO A 76 -2.72 18.60 13.65
CA PRO A 76 -4.10 19.10 13.61
C PRO A 76 -4.24 20.48 12.98
N THR A 77 -3.20 21.31 13.04
CA THR A 77 -3.20 22.69 12.50
C THR A 77 -2.97 22.75 10.99
N PHE A 78 -2.23 21.80 10.43
CA PHE A 78 -1.85 21.77 9.00
C PHE A 78 -2.60 20.70 8.21
N LYS A 79 -3.50 19.93 8.84
CA LYS A 79 -4.21 18.82 8.17
C LYS A 79 -4.95 19.26 6.91
N ASN A 80 -5.47 20.49 6.91
CA ASN A 80 -6.19 21.06 5.77
C ASN A 80 -5.27 21.60 4.66
N GLU A 81 -3.95 21.43 4.79
CA GLU A 81 -2.97 21.74 3.76
C GLU A 81 -2.39 20.45 3.15
N LEU A 82 -2.66 19.30 3.77
CA LEU A 82 -2.19 18.00 3.30
C LEU A 82 -3.11 17.47 2.21
N SER A 83 -2.60 17.40 0.98
CA SER A 83 -3.39 17.04 -0.20
C SER A 83 -4.08 15.70 -0.06
N PHE A 84 -3.38 14.68 0.47
CA PHE A 84 -3.94 13.35 0.69
C PHE A 84 -5.02 13.36 1.78
N PHE A 85 -4.89 14.20 2.82
CA PHE A 85 -5.91 14.27 3.89
C PHE A 85 -7.20 14.91 3.38
N ASN A 86 -7.09 16.03 2.67
CA ASN A 86 -8.22 16.81 2.19
C ASN A 86 -9.05 16.11 1.12
N SER A 87 -8.45 15.19 0.37
CA SER A 87 -9.16 14.42 -0.65
C SER A 87 -9.85 13.16 -0.11
N LEU A 88 -9.79 12.90 1.21
CA LEU A 88 -10.47 11.75 1.79
C LEU A 88 -12.00 11.90 1.75
N PRO A 89 -12.75 10.80 1.51
CA PRO A 89 -12.26 9.47 1.11
C PRO A 89 -11.90 9.43 -0.38
N HIS A 90 -10.99 8.54 -0.78
CA HIS A 90 -10.50 8.51 -2.15
C HIS A 90 -11.24 7.52 -3.06
N GLU A 91 -11.31 7.90 -4.33
CA GLU A 91 -11.48 6.96 -5.42
C GLU A 91 -10.10 6.64 -6.02
N TYR A 92 -9.69 5.38 -5.91
CA TYR A 92 -8.40 4.88 -6.40
C TYR A 92 -8.52 4.29 -7.81
N PHE A 93 -7.48 4.50 -8.61
CA PHE A 93 -7.35 3.97 -9.96
C PHE A 93 -6.02 3.23 -10.07
N PHE A 94 -6.07 1.95 -10.44
CA PHE A 94 -4.92 1.09 -10.65
C PHE A 94 -4.83 0.75 -12.13
N TYR A 95 -3.73 1.13 -12.76
CA TYR A 95 -3.43 0.89 -14.17
C TYR A 95 -2.40 -0.23 -14.25
N MET A 96 -2.87 -1.41 -14.63
CA MET A 96 -2.13 -2.66 -14.50
C MET A 96 -1.54 -3.08 -15.84
N LYS A 97 -0.24 -3.39 -15.85
CA LYS A 97 0.40 -3.95 -17.05
C LYS A 97 -0.26 -5.28 -17.42
N ASP A 98 -0.57 -5.43 -18.70
CA ASP A 98 -1.24 -6.61 -19.26
C ASP A 98 -2.55 -6.96 -18.53
N SER A 99 -3.19 -5.96 -17.89
CA SER A 99 -4.37 -6.12 -17.02
C SER A 99 -4.17 -7.11 -15.87
N ASP A 100 -2.92 -7.31 -15.43
CA ASP A 100 -2.56 -8.27 -14.37
C ASP A 100 -2.09 -7.53 -13.11
N VAL A 101 -2.90 -7.65 -12.05
CA VAL A 101 -2.67 -6.99 -10.75
C VAL A 101 -1.39 -7.46 -10.05
N SER A 102 -0.88 -8.64 -10.40
CA SER A 102 0.35 -9.19 -9.83
C SER A 102 1.62 -8.58 -10.44
N LYS A 103 1.48 -7.91 -11.60
CA LYS A 103 2.56 -7.21 -12.29
C LYS A 103 2.71 -5.78 -11.77
N TRP A 104 3.68 -5.08 -12.35
CA TRP A 104 3.87 -3.67 -12.08
C TRP A 104 2.83 -2.83 -12.82
N GLY A 105 2.66 -1.60 -12.38
CA GLY A 105 1.76 -0.64 -13.01
C GLY A 105 1.92 0.73 -12.37
N SER A 106 0.85 1.51 -12.42
CA SER A 106 0.74 2.76 -11.70
C SER A 106 -0.60 2.84 -10.97
N PHE A 107 -0.66 3.69 -9.96
CA PHE A 107 -1.92 4.02 -9.32
C PHE A 107 -1.99 5.50 -9.01
N GLY A 108 -3.20 6.02 -8.97
CA GLY A 108 -3.49 7.37 -8.53
C GLY A 108 -4.82 7.41 -7.78
N TYR A 109 -5.15 8.60 -7.27
CA TYR A 109 -6.39 8.81 -6.56
C TYR A 109 -6.94 10.22 -6.83
N ARG A 110 -8.23 10.37 -6.55
CA ARG A 110 -8.94 11.65 -6.48
C ARG A 110 -9.95 11.60 -5.34
N SER A 111 -10.50 12.75 -4.95
CA SER A 111 -11.59 12.78 -3.99
C SER A 111 -12.81 12.02 -4.51
N SER A 112 -13.40 11.20 -3.65
CA SER A 112 -14.61 10.47 -3.96
C SER A 112 -15.80 11.42 -4.15
N LYS A 113 -16.59 11.18 -5.20
CA LYS A 113 -17.77 11.99 -5.53
C LYS A 113 -18.98 11.69 -4.66
N ASP A 114 -19.06 10.48 -4.10
CA ASP A 114 -20.18 10.00 -3.28
C ASP A 114 -19.78 9.70 -1.83
N GLY A 115 -18.59 10.15 -1.43
CA GLY A 115 -18.11 10.00 -0.05
C GLY A 115 -17.77 8.55 0.34
N GLN A 116 -17.52 7.68 -0.64
CA GLN A 116 -17.12 6.28 -0.40
C GLN A 116 -15.77 5.96 -1.02
N THR A 117 -14.94 5.20 -0.31
CA THR A 117 -13.67 4.71 -0.85
C THR A 117 -13.93 3.69 -1.97
N LYS A 118 -13.42 3.96 -3.16
CA LYS A 118 -13.67 3.16 -4.38
C LYS A 118 -12.38 2.72 -5.05
N PHE A 119 -12.48 1.62 -5.80
CA PHE A 119 -11.33 0.97 -6.43
C PHE A 119 -11.66 0.64 -7.88
N ASN A 120 -10.87 1.20 -8.79
CA ASN A 120 -10.99 0.96 -10.22
C ASN A 120 -9.73 0.26 -10.72
N PHE A 121 -9.86 -1.00 -11.12
CA PHE A 121 -8.77 -1.78 -11.73
C PHE A 121 -8.91 -1.72 -13.25
N LYS A 122 -7.94 -1.09 -13.90
CA LYS A 122 -7.92 -0.86 -15.34
C LYS A 122 -6.68 -1.50 -15.96
N GLY A 123 -6.76 -1.78 -17.26
CA GLY A 123 -5.60 -2.19 -18.06
C GLY A 123 -4.59 -1.05 -18.23
N ASP A 124 -3.55 -1.31 -19.01
CA ASP A 124 -2.52 -0.33 -19.32
C ASP A 124 -3.11 0.83 -20.15
N ILE A 125 -2.83 2.07 -19.73
CA ILE A 125 -3.31 3.28 -20.39
C ILE A 125 -2.17 4.31 -20.45
N THR A 126 -2.32 5.32 -21.30
CA THR A 126 -1.38 6.43 -21.33
C THR A 126 -1.56 7.36 -20.13
N ILE A 127 -0.48 8.05 -19.76
CA ILE A 127 -0.48 9.05 -18.68
C ILE A 127 -1.48 10.18 -19.00
N GLU A 128 -1.58 10.58 -20.26
CA GLU A 128 -2.53 11.61 -20.70
C GLU A 128 -3.97 11.18 -20.46
N HIS A 129 -4.30 9.90 -20.67
CA HIS A 129 -5.63 9.37 -20.41
C HIS A 129 -5.93 9.39 -18.90
N ALA A 130 -4.98 8.97 -18.06
CA ALA A 130 -5.14 9.01 -16.60
C ALA A 130 -5.41 10.44 -16.07
N PHE A 131 -4.70 11.44 -16.61
CA PHE A 131 -4.84 12.82 -16.16
C PHE A 131 -6.08 13.51 -16.72
N LYS A 132 -6.41 13.29 -18.00
CA LYS A 132 -7.53 13.99 -18.66
C LYS A 132 -8.88 13.34 -18.39
N GLU A 133 -8.96 12.02 -18.56
CA GLU A 133 -10.24 11.30 -18.50
C GLU A 133 -10.58 10.90 -17.06
N ASP A 134 -9.59 10.37 -16.33
CA ASP A 134 -9.79 9.97 -14.93
C ASP A 134 -9.60 11.11 -13.93
N GLY A 135 -9.06 12.26 -14.36
CA GLY A 135 -8.89 13.44 -13.50
C GLY A 135 -7.91 13.21 -12.34
N ILE A 136 -6.89 12.37 -12.57
CA ILE A 136 -5.88 12.05 -11.56
C ILE A 136 -4.80 13.12 -11.54
N SER A 137 -4.44 13.63 -10.35
CA SER A 137 -3.40 14.66 -10.21
C SER A 137 -1.99 14.09 -10.14
N ILE A 138 -1.84 12.87 -9.62
CA ILE A 138 -0.55 12.20 -9.44
C ILE A 138 -0.64 10.70 -9.72
N LEU A 139 0.33 10.19 -10.47
CA LEU A 139 0.54 8.76 -10.68
C LEU A 139 1.77 8.29 -9.93
N ARG A 140 1.62 7.17 -9.23
CA ARG A 140 2.67 6.53 -8.43
C ARG A 140 2.90 5.12 -8.94
N GLY A 141 4.16 4.71 -9.04
CA GLY A 141 4.50 3.34 -9.42
C GLY A 141 3.90 2.32 -8.44
N PHE A 142 3.27 1.29 -8.98
CA PHE A 142 2.56 0.25 -8.26
C PHE A 142 3.16 -1.14 -8.55
N SER A 143 3.14 -2.00 -7.55
CA SER A 143 3.20 -3.47 -7.71
C SER A 143 2.71 -4.09 -6.42
N LEU A 144 2.01 -5.23 -6.49
CA LEU A 144 1.51 -5.94 -5.30
C LEU A 144 2.62 -6.17 -4.24
N ASP A 145 3.83 -6.52 -4.67
CA ASP A 145 4.95 -6.77 -3.75
C ASP A 145 5.26 -5.60 -2.80
N LYS A 146 5.07 -4.34 -3.25
CA LYS A 146 5.30 -3.13 -2.45
C LYS A 146 4.23 -2.89 -1.37
N LEU A 147 3.10 -3.58 -1.48
CA LEU A 147 2.07 -3.61 -0.45
C LEU A 147 2.23 -4.81 0.49
N LEU A 148 2.83 -5.90 0.00
CA LEU A 148 3.09 -7.10 0.78
C LEU A 148 4.34 -6.97 1.66
N ARG A 149 5.34 -6.20 1.22
CA ARG A 149 6.57 -5.94 1.96
C ARG A 149 7.05 -4.52 1.70
N SER A 150 7.61 -3.89 2.72
CA SER A 150 8.18 -2.56 2.53
C SER A 150 9.40 -2.63 1.62
N ASP A 151 9.38 -1.82 0.56
CA ASP A 151 10.51 -1.55 -0.33
C ASP A 151 11.19 -0.21 0.00
N TYR A 152 10.57 0.58 0.87
CA TYR A 152 11.13 1.85 1.31
C TYR A 152 12.43 1.49 2.03
N HIS A 153 13.55 1.92 1.44
CA HIS A 153 14.87 1.79 2.04
C HIS A 153 14.76 2.08 3.53
N ASN A 154 15.38 1.20 4.33
CA ASN A 154 15.27 0.99 5.79
C ASN A 154 15.55 2.24 6.66
N ASP A 155 15.04 3.41 6.30
CA ASP A 155 15.36 4.69 6.91
C ASP A 155 14.48 4.94 8.14
N ILE A 156 13.30 4.31 8.19
CA ILE A 156 12.35 4.51 9.29
C ILE A 156 12.33 3.27 10.17
N LYS A 157 13.16 3.32 11.21
CA LYS A 157 13.23 2.31 12.25
C LYS A 157 11.97 2.36 13.12
N THR A 158 11.40 1.20 13.42
CA THR A 158 10.29 1.06 14.37
C THR A 158 10.65 1.66 15.73
N ILE A 159 11.88 1.42 16.16
CA ILE A 159 12.39 1.86 17.44
C ILE A 159 13.63 2.71 17.17
N ASP A 160 13.62 3.95 17.63
CA ASP A 160 14.77 4.83 17.48
C ASP A 160 16.01 4.17 18.12
N LYS A 161 17.16 4.31 17.44
CA LYS A 161 18.48 3.75 17.84
C LYS A 161 18.57 2.22 17.94
N ILE A 162 17.48 1.46 17.79
CA ILE A 162 17.52 -0.01 17.78
C ILE A 162 17.28 -0.51 16.35
N ASN A 163 18.16 -1.38 15.87
CA ASN A 163 18.01 -1.95 14.53
C ASN A 163 17.05 -3.15 14.55
N THR A 164 15.85 -2.99 14.00
CA THR A 164 14.82 -4.02 13.92
C THR A 164 14.42 -4.35 12.48
N PRO A 165 15.38 -4.73 11.61
CA PRO A 165 15.17 -4.76 10.16
C PRO A 165 14.03 -5.71 9.76
N LYS A 166 13.87 -6.83 10.48
CA LYS A 166 12.77 -7.77 10.23
C LYS A 166 11.41 -7.19 10.57
N VAL A 167 11.30 -6.39 11.62
CA VAL A 167 10.03 -5.72 11.97
C VAL A 167 9.72 -4.67 10.92
N ASP A 168 10.71 -3.88 10.53
CA ASP A 168 10.57 -2.79 9.56
C ASP A 168 10.14 -3.28 8.17
N GLU A 169 10.61 -4.47 7.74
CA GLU A 169 10.18 -5.13 6.51
C GLU A 169 8.65 -5.36 6.44
N PHE A 170 8.00 -5.60 7.58
CA PHE A 170 6.57 -5.93 7.67
C PHE A 170 5.68 -4.77 8.15
N CYS A 171 6.25 -3.63 8.56
CA CYS A 171 5.51 -2.42 8.93
C CYS A 171 5.04 -1.62 7.69
N VAL A 172 4.38 -2.29 6.74
CA VAL A 172 4.11 -1.72 5.41
C VAL A 172 3.17 -0.52 5.48
N ILE A 173 2.06 -0.62 6.22
CA ILE A 173 1.10 0.50 6.36
C ILE A 173 1.78 1.74 6.94
N ARG A 174 2.55 1.59 8.03
CA ARG A 174 3.31 2.70 8.64
C ARG A 174 4.22 3.38 7.63
N ASN A 175 5.01 2.59 6.90
CA ASN A 175 5.97 3.15 5.94
C ASN A 175 5.24 3.86 4.78
N TRP A 176 4.06 3.38 4.39
CA TRP A 176 3.20 4.07 3.42
C TRP A 176 2.61 5.37 3.97
N VAL A 177 2.15 5.41 5.23
CA VAL A 177 1.72 6.65 5.89
C VAL A 177 2.82 7.69 5.86
N TYR A 178 4.05 7.33 6.26
CA TYR A 178 5.18 8.26 6.23
C TYR A 178 5.59 8.68 4.83
N LYS A 179 5.51 7.78 3.85
CA LYS A 179 5.77 8.11 2.45
C LYS A 179 4.79 9.16 1.94
N LEU A 180 3.50 8.98 2.19
CA LEU A 180 2.46 9.94 1.79
C LEU A 180 2.64 11.28 2.50
N LEU A 181 2.90 11.25 3.81
CA LEU A 181 3.10 12.47 4.59
C LEU A 181 4.31 13.25 4.11
N LYS A 182 5.43 12.57 3.83
CA LYS A 182 6.64 13.20 3.29
C LYS A 182 6.36 13.86 1.93
N ASP A 183 5.53 13.25 1.10
CA ASP A 183 5.16 13.81 -0.19
C ASP A 183 4.22 15.01 -0.05
N ASP A 184 3.25 14.97 0.86
CA ASP A 184 2.38 16.13 1.17
C ASP A 184 3.21 17.30 1.73
N MET A 185 4.09 17.05 2.71
CA MET A 185 4.96 18.08 3.30
C MET A 185 5.89 18.71 2.26
N ARG A 186 6.41 17.90 1.31
CA ARG A 186 7.20 18.43 0.17
C ARG A 186 6.37 19.34 -0.73
N GLY A 187 5.07 19.08 -0.88
CA GLY A 187 4.15 19.96 -1.59
C GLY A 187 4.07 21.31 -0.90
N ILE A 188 3.77 21.31 0.41
CA ILE A 188 3.67 22.51 1.25
C ILE A 188 4.97 23.34 1.19
N PHE A 189 6.13 22.72 1.43
CA PHE A 189 7.40 23.46 1.44
C PHE A 189 7.71 24.11 0.08
N LYS A 190 7.40 23.43 -1.03
CA LYS A 190 7.55 24.00 -2.37
C LYS A 190 6.64 25.21 -2.60
N GLU A 191 5.39 25.17 -2.14
CA GLU A 191 4.45 26.29 -2.24
C GLU A 191 4.93 27.52 -1.46
N HIS A 192 5.58 27.29 -0.31
CA HIS A 192 6.15 28.34 0.53
C HIS A 192 7.58 28.77 0.14
N LYS A 193 8.12 28.28 -0.98
CA LYS A 193 9.50 28.54 -1.44
C LYS A 193 10.58 28.15 -0.42
N GLU A 194 10.25 27.26 0.51
CA GLU A 194 11.22 26.63 1.38
C GLU A 194 11.86 25.46 0.62
N TYR A 195 13.09 25.67 0.15
CA TYR A 195 13.86 24.60 -0.51
C TYR A 195 14.52 23.73 0.58
N ILE A 196 14.11 22.46 0.66
CA ILE A 196 14.76 21.41 1.45
C ILE A 196 15.36 20.35 0.52
#